data_AF-A0A9Q0N7J2-F1
#
_entry.id   AF-A0A9Q0N7J2-F1
#
_cell.length_a   1.000
_cell.length_b   1.000
_cell.length_c   1.000
_cell.angle_alpha   90.00
_cell.angle_beta   90.00
_cell.angle_gamma   90.00
#
_symmetry.space_group_name_H-M   'P 1'
#
loop_
_entity.id
_entity.type
_entity.pdbx_description
1 polymer ?
#
loop_
_entity_poly.entity_id
_entity_poly.type
_entity_poly.pdbx_seq_one_letter_code
_entity_poly.pdbx_strand_id
1 'polypeptide(L)'
;MKIALSLVVILCLGFVEFSHQAKSATAMTIAESTAFCEREVPNYCIQTTCPLFCNSLRTKRQRDLCNSGCTKTNRCQNRPIGLTEADRTNVALDAQNREQLLACIAEKRDPSGNTTGRRTTPWKEIRTPAFLKATRP
;
A
#
# COMPACT_ATOMS: atom_id res chain seq x y z
N MET A 1 -31.30 -1.76 68.81
CA MET A 1 -29.87 -1.63 68.44
C MET A 1 -29.79 -1.25 66.97
N LYS A 2 -29.21 -0.08 66.69
CA LYS A 2 -28.94 0.46 65.35
C LYS A 2 -27.54 -0.01 64.92
N ILE A 3 -27.42 -0.60 63.74
CA ILE A 3 -26.14 -0.80 63.02
C ILE A 3 -26.47 -0.46 61.56
N ALA A 4 -26.26 0.80 61.15
CA ALA A 4 -25.18 1.24 60.26
C ALA A 4 -25.33 0.62 58.86
N LEU A 5 -26.00 1.27 57.90
CA LEU A 5 -25.55 2.43 57.12
C LEU A 5 -24.19 2.21 56.44
N SER A 6 -24.20 2.33 55.12
CA SER A 6 -23.08 2.57 54.21
C SER A 6 -22.30 1.36 53.71
N LEU A 7 -22.73 0.81 52.57
CA LEU A 7 -21.79 0.33 51.56
C LEU A 7 -22.35 0.56 50.15
N VAL A 8 -21.89 1.68 49.59
CA VAL A 8 -21.49 1.83 48.18
C VAL A 8 -22.63 1.75 47.16
N VAL A 9 -23.39 2.84 47.13
CA VAL A 9 -23.70 3.52 45.86
C VAL A 9 -22.35 3.86 45.21
N ILE A 10 -22.15 3.41 43.96
CA ILE A 10 -21.28 3.91 42.88
C ILE A 10 -20.91 2.68 42.02
N LEU A 11 -21.88 2.25 41.20
CA LEU A 11 -21.68 1.32 40.10
C LEU A 11 -22.13 2.00 38.79
N CYS A 12 -21.82 3.29 38.69
CA CYS A 12 -21.95 4.12 37.50
C CYS A 12 -20.62 4.85 37.39
N LEU A 13 -19.72 4.39 36.51
CA LEU A 13 -18.57 5.10 35.92
C LEU A 13 -17.62 4.03 35.36
N GLY A 14 -17.99 3.46 34.21
CA GLY A 14 -17.17 2.45 33.55
C GLY A 14 -17.63 2.06 32.15
N PHE A 15 -18.55 2.81 31.53
CA PHE A 15 -18.69 2.79 30.08
C PHE A 15 -17.57 3.66 29.51
N VAL A 16 -16.38 3.06 29.38
CA VAL A 16 -15.36 3.58 28.48
C VAL A 16 -15.91 3.35 27.09
N GLU A 17 -16.60 4.36 26.57
CA GLU A 17 -16.92 4.44 25.15
C GLU A 17 -15.60 4.41 24.39
N PHE A 18 -15.22 3.22 23.93
CA PHE A 18 -14.26 3.05 22.85
C PHE A 18 -14.89 3.67 21.61
N SER A 19 -14.82 5.00 21.55
CA SER A 19 -14.98 5.76 20.34
C SER A 19 -13.87 5.30 19.41
N HIS A 20 -14.17 4.31 18.57
CA HIS A 20 -13.46 4.10 17.32
C HIS A 20 -13.67 5.38 16.52
N GLN A 21 -12.78 6.34 16.75
CA GLN A 21 -12.63 7.51 15.93
C GLN A 21 -12.16 6.97 14.58
N ALA A 22 -13.11 6.67 13.71
CA ALA A 22 -12.87 6.57 12.29
C ALA A 22 -12.23 7.89 11.92
N LYS A 23 -10.90 7.92 11.85
CA LYS A 23 -10.18 9.04 11.27
C LYS A 23 -10.71 9.14 9.86
N SER A 24 -11.66 10.03 9.63
CA SER A 24 -12.11 10.43 8.31
C SER A 24 -10.83 10.80 7.57
N ALA A 25 -10.37 9.89 6.69
CA ALA A 25 -9.18 10.13 5.92
C ALA A 25 -9.49 11.35 5.05
N THR A 26 -8.91 12.50 5.39
CA THR A 26 -9.13 13.73 4.65
C THR A 26 -8.63 13.52 3.23
N ALA A 27 -9.50 13.78 2.25
CA ALA A 27 -9.13 13.77 0.85
C ALA A 27 -7.98 14.74 0.61
N MET A 28 -6.90 14.25 0.00
CA MET A 28 -5.75 15.05 -0.38
C MET A 28 -5.98 15.71 -1.73
N THR A 29 -5.35 16.86 -1.95
CA THR A 29 -5.27 17.44 -3.30
C THR A 29 -4.51 16.51 -4.26
N ILE A 30 -4.63 16.75 -5.57
CA ILE A 30 -3.86 15.98 -6.55
C ILE A 30 -2.35 16.10 -6.29
N ALA A 31 -1.85 17.29 -5.98
CA ALA A 31 -0.42 17.50 -5.73
C ALA A 31 0.08 16.74 -4.49
N GLU A 32 -0.66 16.82 -3.38
CA GLU A 32 -0.32 16.12 -2.13
C GLU A 32 -0.38 14.60 -2.31
N SER A 33 -1.42 14.11 -2.96
CA SER A 33 -1.57 12.67 -3.25
C SER A 33 -0.46 12.14 -4.14
N THR A 34 -0.08 12.88 -5.18
CA THR A 34 1.05 12.52 -6.07
C THR A 34 2.35 12.47 -5.28
N ALA A 35 2.69 13.53 -4.54
CA ALA A 35 3.94 13.58 -3.76
C ALA A 35 4.00 12.47 -2.70
N PHE A 36 2.88 12.16 -2.04
CA PHE A 36 2.79 11.04 -1.10
C PHE A 36 3.04 9.71 -1.79
N CYS A 37 2.33 9.43 -2.89
CA CYS A 37 2.39 8.14 -3.56
C CYS A 37 3.70 7.91 -4.32
N GLU A 38 4.32 8.95 -4.87
CA GLU A 38 5.64 8.88 -5.49
C GLU A 38 6.73 8.49 -4.48
N ARG A 39 6.54 8.79 -3.19
CA ARG A 39 7.42 8.34 -2.12
C ARG A 39 7.06 6.93 -1.63
N GLU A 40 5.78 6.65 -1.43
CA GLU A 40 5.32 5.43 -0.77
C GLU A 40 5.30 4.20 -1.67
N VAL A 41 5.03 4.34 -2.97
CA VAL A 41 5.00 3.19 -3.89
C VAL A 41 6.38 2.57 -4.07
N PRO A 42 7.47 3.34 -4.28
CA PRO A 42 8.82 2.78 -4.29
C PRO A 42 9.20 2.11 -2.96
N ASN A 43 8.82 2.70 -1.82
CA ASN A 43 9.05 2.09 -0.50
C ASN A 43 8.37 0.72 -0.41
N TYR A 44 7.10 0.65 -0.80
CA TYR A 44 6.34 -0.60 -0.79
C TYR A 44 6.91 -1.63 -1.77
N CYS A 45 7.32 -1.20 -2.96
CA CYS A 45 7.98 -2.06 -3.94
C CYS A 45 9.23 -2.74 -3.37
N ILE A 46 10.11 -1.97 -2.71
CA ILE A 46 11.34 -2.50 -2.12
C ILE A 46 11.04 -3.55 -1.05
N GLN A 47 10.03 -3.30 -0.21
CA GLN A 47 9.70 -4.17 0.91
C GLN A 47 8.93 -5.43 0.50
N THR A 48 8.20 -5.38 -0.61
CA THR A 48 7.21 -6.43 -0.92
C THR A 48 7.23 -6.86 -2.39
N THR A 49 6.85 -5.96 -3.31
CA THR A 49 6.62 -6.29 -4.72
C THR A 49 7.88 -6.79 -5.42
N CYS A 50 9.02 -6.14 -5.20
CA CYS A 50 10.28 -6.50 -5.83
C CYS A 50 10.83 -7.83 -5.31
N PRO A 51 10.91 -8.10 -3.99
CA PRO A 51 11.25 -9.43 -3.49
C PRO A 51 10.33 -10.53 -4.01
N LEU A 52 9.02 -10.29 -4.07
CA LEU A 52 8.06 -11.27 -4.60
C LEU A 52 8.33 -11.59 -6.08
N PHE A 53 8.65 -10.57 -6.88
CA PHE A 53 9.06 -10.74 -8.28
C PHE A 53 10.41 -11.43 -8.42
N CYS A 54 11.42 -10.98 -7.68
CA CYS A 54 12.76 -11.54 -7.79
C CYS A 54 12.80 -12.99 -7.33
N ASN A 55 12.01 -13.37 -6.33
CA ASN A 55 11.99 -14.74 -5.80
C ASN A 55 11.26 -15.75 -6.68
N SER A 56 10.49 -15.31 -7.68
CA SER A 56 9.94 -16.23 -8.70
C SER A 56 10.97 -16.64 -9.76
N LEU A 57 12.16 -16.01 -9.78
CA LEU A 57 13.20 -16.36 -10.73
C LEU A 57 13.83 -17.72 -10.41
N ARG A 58 14.08 -18.48 -11.47
CA ARG A 58 14.48 -19.90 -11.40
C ARG A 58 15.78 -20.14 -10.64
N THR A 59 16.84 -19.40 -10.97
CA THR A 59 18.18 -19.66 -10.41
C THR A 59 18.50 -18.74 -9.24
N LYS A 60 19.28 -19.25 -8.27
CA LYS A 60 19.74 -18.45 -7.12
C LYS A 60 20.46 -17.16 -7.58
N ARG A 61 21.36 -17.28 -8.55
CA ARG A 61 22.10 -16.14 -9.11
C ARG A 61 21.18 -15.06 -9.67
N GLN A 62 20.11 -15.45 -10.37
CA GLN A 62 19.11 -14.49 -10.88
C GLN A 62 18.35 -13.82 -9.73
N ARG A 63 17.93 -14.58 -8.70
CA ARG A 63 17.27 -14.02 -7.52
C ARG A 63 18.16 -13.03 -6.80
N ASP A 64 19.41 -13.39 -6.53
CA ASP A 64 20.36 -12.55 -5.79
C ASP A 64 20.62 -11.23 -6.55
N LEU A 65 20.90 -11.31 -7.86
CA LEU A 65 21.10 -10.14 -8.73
C LEU A 65 19.85 -9.28 -8.86
N CYS A 66 18.67 -9.90 -8.94
CA CYS A 66 17.41 -9.18 -9.00
C CYS A 66 17.16 -8.42 -7.69
N ASN A 67 17.28 -9.11 -6.55
CA ASN A 67 17.06 -8.54 -5.22
C ASN A 67 18.05 -7.41 -4.89
N SER A 68 19.31 -7.49 -5.32
CA SER A 68 20.27 -6.40 -5.15
C SER A 68 19.87 -5.13 -5.92
N GLY A 69 19.02 -5.26 -6.94
CA GLY A 69 18.45 -4.15 -7.70
C GLY A 69 17.16 -3.57 -7.14
N CYS A 70 16.60 -4.10 -6.04
CA CYS A 70 15.38 -3.61 -5.41
C CYS A 70 15.62 -2.29 -4.65
N THR A 71 15.84 -1.20 -5.38
CA THR A 71 16.07 0.14 -4.85
C THR A 71 15.20 1.18 -5.58
N LYS A 72 15.02 2.36 -4.98
CA LYS A 72 14.23 3.46 -5.54
C LYS A 72 14.78 4.02 -6.85
N THR A 73 16.08 3.85 -7.07
CA THR A 73 16.80 4.37 -8.24
C THR A 73 17.02 3.31 -9.32
N ASN A 74 16.52 2.08 -9.10
CA ASN A 74 16.68 0.97 -10.04
C ASN A 74 15.34 0.29 -10.31
N ARG A 75 15.10 -0.92 -9.79
CA ARG A 75 13.89 -1.71 -10.13
C ARG A 75 12.59 -1.14 -9.58
N CYS A 76 12.65 -0.39 -8.49
CA CYS A 76 11.48 0.24 -7.86
C CYS A 76 11.35 1.73 -8.18
N GLN A 77 12.05 2.22 -9.20
CA GLN A 77 11.88 3.59 -9.68
C GLN A 77 10.50 3.74 -10.34
N ASN A 78 9.79 4.82 -10.02
CA ASN A 78 8.57 5.18 -10.73
C ASN A 78 8.95 5.66 -12.14
N ARG A 79 8.73 4.81 -13.15
CA ARG A 79 9.03 5.12 -14.54
C ARG A 79 7.81 5.73 -15.25
N PRO A 80 7.99 6.78 -16.07
CA PRO A 80 6.93 7.34 -16.89
C PRO A 80 6.32 6.30 -17.84
N ILE A 81 5.07 6.54 -18.23
CA ILE A 81 4.37 5.74 -19.24
C ILE A 81 5.12 5.89 -20.57
N GLY A 82 5.55 4.78 -21.17
CA GLY A 82 6.20 4.75 -22.48
C GLY A 82 7.74 4.63 -22.47
N LEU A 83 8.41 4.71 -21.31
CA LEU A 83 9.87 4.52 -21.20
C LEU A 83 10.28 3.07 -20.86
N THR A 84 9.43 2.11 -21.19
CA THR A 84 9.57 0.67 -20.88
C THR A 84 10.77 -0.02 -21.53
N GLU A 85 11.54 0.66 -22.38
CA GLU A 85 12.60 0.04 -23.19
C GLU A 85 13.92 -0.20 -22.44
N ALA A 86 14.18 0.51 -21.34
CA ALA A 86 15.50 0.46 -20.69
C ALA A 86 15.80 -0.85 -19.95
N ASP A 87 14.78 -1.59 -19.48
CA ASP A 87 14.97 -2.93 -18.90
C ASP A 87 13.77 -3.84 -19.18
N ARG A 88 13.85 -4.60 -20.28
CA ARG A 88 12.82 -5.59 -20.66
C ARG A 88 12.59 -6.65 -19.58
N THR A 89 13.54 -6.85 -18.66
CA THR A 89 13.40 -7.81 -17.56
C THR A 89 12.56 -7.27 -16.40
N ASN A 90 12.32 -5.95 -16.34
CA ASN A 90 11.56 -5.29 -15.27
C ASN A 90 10.10 -4.96 -15.66
N VAL A 91 9.67 -5.23 -16.90
CA VAL A 91 8.38 -4.77 -17.46
C VAL A 91 7.18 -5.13 -16.59
N ALA A 92 7.13 -6.35 -16.05
CA ALA A 92 6.03 -6.78 -15.19
C ALA A 92 6.01 -6.04 -13.84
N LEU A 93 7.18 -5.77 -13.26
CA LEU A 93 7.33 -5.00 -12.04
C LEU A 93 7.03 -3.51 -12.27
N ASP A 94 7.47 -2.94 -13.39
CA ASP A 94 7.16 -1.55 -13.76
C ASP A 94 5.67 -1.34 -13.99
N ALA A 95 5.01 -2.28 -14.67
CA ALA A 95 3.56 -2.26 -14.85
C ALA A 95 2.82 -2.34 -13.51
N GLN A 96 3.30 -3.18 -12.60
CA GLN A 96 2.77 -3.31 -11.25
C GLN A 96 2.90 -2.01 -10.45
N ASN A 97 4.11 -1.44 -10.37
CA ASN A 97 4.37 -0.21 -9.62
C ASN A 97 3.55 0.97 -10.17
N ARG A 98 3.41 1.06 -11.50
CA ARG A 98 2.59 2.09 -12.14
C ARG A 98 1.12 1.99 -11.75
N GLU A 99 0.54 0.79 -11.82
CA GLU A 99 -0.86 0.59 -11.44
C GLU A 99 -1.06 0.94 -9.95
N GLN A 100 -0.12 0.55 -9.09
CA GLN A 100 -0.13 0.88 -7.67
C GLN A 100 -0.01 2.40 -7.43
N LEU A 101 0.80 3.12 -8.22
CA LEU A 101 0.91 4.58 -8.17
C LEU A 101 -0.40 5.27 -8.52
N LEU A 102 -1.02 4.90 -9.64
CA LEU A 102 -2.31 5.47 -10.06
C LEU A 102 -3.41 5.19 -9.04
N ALA A 103 -3.47 3.96 -8.53
CA ALA A 103 -4.44 3.58 -7.52
C ALA A 103 -4.21 4.25 -6.16
N CYS A 104 -2.95 4.45 -5.76
CA CYS A 104 -2.60 5.18 -4.55
C CYS A 104 -3.06 6.64 -4.66
N ILE A 105 -2.78 7.30 -5.80
CA ILE A 105 -3.21 8.69 -6.04
C ILE A 105 -4.73 8.78 -5.98
N ALA A 106 -5.44 7.88 -6.68
CA ALA A 106 -6.90 7.82 -6.62
C ALA A 106 -7.41 7.58 -5.20
N GLU A 107 -6.77 6.69 -4.43
CA GLU A 107 -7.12 6.43 -3.02
C GLU A 107 -7.00 7.67 -2.14
N LYS A 108 -5.90 8.42 -2.29
CA LYS A 108 -5.62 9.57 -1.43
C LYS A 108 -6.46 10.77 -1.81
N ARG A 109 -6.80 10.92 -3.08
CA ARG A 109 -7.70 11.98 -3.56
C ARG A 109 -9.16 11.75 -3.20
N ASP A 110 -9.58 10.50 -3.14
CA ASP A 110 -10.95 10.13 -2.80
C ASP A 110 -10.95 8.88 -1.90
N PRO A 111 -10.60 9.04 -0.61
CA PRO A 111 -10.52 7.92 0.33
C PRO A 111 -11.87 7.21 0.52
N SER A 112 -12.97 7.93 0.32
CA SER A 112 -14.34 7.41 0.36
C SER A 112 -14.74 6.62 -0.89
N GLY A 113 -14.05 6.80 -2.02
CA GLY A 113 -14.37 6.15 -3.29
C GLY A 113 -15.64 6.66 -3.99
N ASN A 114 -16.14 7.84 -3.62
CA ASN A 114 -17.45 8.34 -4.04
C ASN A 114 -17.44 9.06 -5.40
N THR A 115 -16.29 9.52 -5.89
CA THR A 115 -16.17 10.41 -7.06
C THR A 115 -15.35 9.84 -8.21
N THR A 116 -14.48 8.87 -7.92
CA THR A 116 -13.43 8.48 -8.88
C THR A 116 -13.70 7.19 -9.65
N GLY A 117 -14.78 6.45 -9.35
CA GLY A 117 -15.02 5.11 -9.93
C GLY A 117 -13.86 4.14 -9.67
N ARG A 118 -13.00 4.47 -8.68
CA ARG A 118 -11.80 3.75 -8.33
C ARG A 118 -12.15 2.32 -7.94
N ARG A 119 -11.27 1.37 -8.28
CA ARG A 119 -11.33 0.03 -7.68
C ARG A 119 -11.30 0.16 -6.15
N THR A 120 -12.23 -0.49 -5.46
CA THR A 120 -12.26 -0.50 -3.99
C THR A 120 -11.08 -1.25 -3.38
N THR A 121 -10.36 -2.05 -4.19
CA THR A 121 -9.12 -2.71 -3.81
C THR A 121 -8.07 -1.69 -3.35
N PRO A 122 -7.54 -1.82 -2.12
CA PRO A 122 -6.44 -0.99 -1.64
C PRO A 122 -5.25 -1.03 -2.61
N TRP A 123 -4.58 0.11 -2.83
CA TRP A 123 -3.52 0.18 -3.84
C TRP A 123 -2.39 -0.84 -3.62
N LYS A 124 -2.08 -1.18 -2.36
CA LYS A 124 -1.07 -2.18 -1.99
C LYS A 124 -1.44 -3.59 -2.42
N GLU A 125 -2.74 -3.89 -2.47
CA GLU A 125 -3.30 -5.21 -2.77
C GLU A 125 -3.52 -5.44 -4.27
N ILE A 126 -3.48 -4.37 -5.08
CA ILE A 126 -3.60 -4.50 -6.52
C ILE A 126 -2.49 -5.41 -7.05
N ARG A 127 -2.84 -6.29 -7.98
CA ARG A 127 -1.92 -7.15 -8.72
C ARG A 127 -2.32 -7.14 -10.18
N THR A 128 -1.44 -6.66 -11.05
CA THR A 128 -1.67 -6.66 -12.50
C THR A 128 -1.59 -8.09 -13.05
N PRO A 129 -2.30 -8.42 -14.14
CA PRO A 129 -2.20 -9.74 -14.76
C PRO A 129 -0.77 -10.11 -15.18
N ALA A 130 0.01 -9.14 -15.67
CA ALA A 130 1.41 -9.33 -16.04
C ALA A 130 2.28 -9.69 -14.82
N PHE A 131 2.06 -9.03 -13.69
CA PHE A 131 2.77 -9.32 -12.44
C PHE A 131 2.38 -10.69 -11.88
N LEU A 132 1.10 -11.04 -11.90
CA LEU A 132 0.64 -12.37 -11.50
C LEU A 132 1.27 -13.46 -12.38
N LYS A 133 1.34 -13.24 -13.70
CA LYS A 133 1.99 -14.19 -14.61
C LYS A 133 3.49 -14.34 -14.29
N ALA A 134 4.17 -13.26 -13.95
CA ALA A 134 5.60 -13.28 -13.65
C ALA A 134 5.94 -13.83 -12.25
N THR A 135 4.98 -13.84 -11.32
CA THR A 135 5.15 -14.31 -9.94
C THR A 135 4.45 -15.63 -9.64
N ARG A 136 3.89 -16.28 -10.67
CA ARG A 136 3.38 -17.65 -10.53
C ARG A 136 4.52 -18.59 -10.14
N PRO A 137 4.32 -19.44 -9.12
CA PRO A 137 5.28 -20.47 -8.75
C PRO A 137 5.47 -21.52 -9.84
#